data_AF-A0AAV1A296-F1
#
_entry.id   AF-A0AAV1A296-F1
#
_cell.length_a   1.000
_cell.length_b   1.000
_cell.length_c   1.000
_cell.angle_alpha   90.00
_cell.angle_beta   90.00
_cell.angle_gamma   90.00
#
_symmetry.space_group_name_H-M   'P 1'
#
loop_
_entity.id
_entity.type
_entity.pdbx_description
1 polymer ?
#
loop_
_entity_poly.entity_id
_entity_poly.type
_entity_poly.pdbx_seq_one_letter_code
_entity_poly.pdbx_strand_id
1 'polypeptide(L)'
;MTTAARPTWAPAKDGNEHGGTRIFGPSQKYSSRDIASHTTLKPRKDGQDTQDELKRRNLRDKLDEHDSDVEVNSVDDDEDDTEALLAELKQIKKGRAEEKLHKEQ
;
A
#
# COMPACT_ATOMS: atom_id res chain seq x y z
N MET A 1 40.18 -13.01 -3.48
CA MET A 1 38.98 -12.16 -3.33
C MET A 1 38.68 -12.03 -1.84
N THR A 2 38.38 -10.83 -1.31
CA THR A 2 38.16 -10.61 0.14
C THR A 2 36.68 -10.71 0.50
N THR A 3 36.39 -11.25 1.68
CA THR A 3 35.03 -11.60 2.17
C THR A 3 34.36 -10.46 2.98
N ALA A 4 34.80 -9.23 2.81
CA ALA A 4 34.32 -8.09 3.61
C ALA A 4 32.88 -7.70 3.29
N ALA A 5 32.44 -7.86 2.03
CA ALA A 5 31.06 -7.62 1.63
C ALA A 5 30.21 -8.87 1.95
N ARG A 6 29.38 -8.77 2.99
CA ARG A 6 28.38 -9.79 3.35
C ARG A 6 27.00 -9.15 3.50
N PRO A 7 25.92 -9.86 3.10
CA PRO A 7 24.56 -9.36 3.28
C PRO A 7 24.17 -9.33 4.76
N THR A 8 23.25 -8.44 5.12
CA THR A 8 22.62 -8.41 6.44
C THR A 8 21.42 -9.36 6.43
N TRP A 9 21.48 -10.44 7.23
CA TRP A 9 20.35 -11.37 7.36
C TRP A 9 19.29 -10.91 8.38
N ALA A 10 19.69 -10.05 9.33
CA ALA A 10 18.80 -9.44 10.31
C ALA A 10 18.94 -7.90 10.26
N PRO A 11 17.83 -7.15 10.36
CA PRO A 11 17.88 -5.69 10.44
C PRO A 11 18.46 -5.25 11.80
N ALA A 12 18.98 -4.02 11.84
CA ALA A 12 19.37 -3.41 13.10
C ALA A 12 18.13 -3.28 14.01
N LYS A 13 18.27 -3.73 15.26
CA LYS A 13 17.22 -3.56 16.27
C LYS A 13 17.48 -2.27 17.02
N ASP A 14 16.42 -1.49 17.23
CA ASP A 14 16.48 -0.33 18.11
C ASP A 14 16.72 -0.79 19.57
N GLY A 15 17.38 0.04 20.36
CA GLY A 15 17.92 -0.36 21.67
C GLY A 15 18.24 0.83 22.57
N ASN A 16 19.51 1.07 22.85
CA ASN A 16 19.89 2.17 23.76
C ASN A 16 19.75 3.58 23.13
N GLU A 17 19.57 3.66 21.81
CA GLU A 17 19.59 4.91 21.04
C GLU A 17 18.36 4.97 20.12
N HIS A 18 17.22 5.39 20.69
CA HIS A 18 15.99 5.59 19.93
C HIS A 18 15.95 7.03 19.41
N GLY A 19 15.75 7.20 18.10
CA GLY A 19 15.47 8.53 17.53
C GLY A 19 16.58 9.57 17.72
N GLY A 20 17.85 9.14 17.76
CA GLY A 20 19.01 10.03 17.90
C GLY A 20 19.33 10.45 19.34
N THR A 21 18.48 10.09 20.30
CA THR A 21 18.72 10.40 21.73
C THR A 21 19.03 9.12 22.48
N ARG A 22 20.19 9.08 23.14
CA ARG A 22 20.54 7.98 24.02
C ARG A 22 19.65 8.01 25.26
N ILE A 23 19.07 6.87 25.62
CA ILE A 23 18.20 6.74 26.80
C ILE A 23 19.00 6.94 28.09
N PHE A 24 20.22 6.39 28.17
CA PHE A 24 21.12 6.56 29.30
C PHE A 24 22.20 7.62 29.04
N GLY A 25 22.20 8.71 29.82
CA GLY A 25 23.11 9.85 29.61
C GLY A 25 22.74 10.62 28.33
N PRO A 26 21.58 11.30 28.32
CA PRO A 26 21.07 11.97 27.13
C PRO A 26 22.11 12.95 26.58
N SER A 27 22.29 12.92 25.26
CA SER A 27 23.23 13.80 24.58
C SER A 27 22.70 15.23 24.56
N GLN A 28 23.60 16.21 24.71
CA GLN A 28 23.30 17.63 24.48
C GLN A 28 23.27 18.00 22.99
N LYS A 29 23.48 17.02 22.10
CA LYS A 29 23.50 17.22 20.64
C LYS A 29 22.06 17.15 20.11
N TYR A 30 21.67 18.12 19.29
CA TYR A 30 20.39 18.14 18.59
C TYR A 30 20.61 18.37 17.09
N SER A 31 19.72 17.84 16.26
CA SER A 31 19.68 18.15 14.83
C SER A 31 18.95 19.47 14.59
N SER A 32 19.21 20.13 13.47
CA SER A 32 18.39 21.28 13.02
C SER A 32 16.91 20.91 12.86
N ARG A 33 16.61 19.62 12.63
CA ARG A 33 15.25 19.07 12.53
C ARG A 33 14.54 18.92 13.89
N ASP A 34 15.31 18.86 14.98
CA ASP A 34 14.76 18.69 16.34
C ASP A 34 14.42 20.03 16.99
N ILE A 35 14.66 21.14 16.28
CA ILE A 35 14.25 22.47 16.72
C ILE A 35 12.73 22.54 16.75
N ALA A 36 12.18 23.14 17.80
CA ALA A 36 10.74 23.28 17.98
C ALA A 36 10.10 23.95 16.75
N SER A 37 9.26 23.18 16.04
CA SER A 37 8.47 23.63 14.90
C SER A 37 7.07 23.00 14.98
N HIS A 38 6.05 23.74 14.53
CA HIS A 38 4.64 23.32 14.61
C HIS A 38 4.20 22.85 16.01
N THR A 39 4.50 23.66 17.02
CA THR A 39 4.18 23.36 18.44
C THR A 39 2.69 23.41 18.76
N THR A 40 1.86 23.89 17.85
CA THR A 40 0.41 23.99 18.01
C THR A 40 -0.31 22.96 17.15
N LEU A 41 -1.02 22.05 17.81
CA LEU A 41 -1.90 21.09 17.12
C LEU A 41 -3.18 21.80 16.69
N LYS A 42 -3.66 21.50 15.47
CA LYS A 42 -4.92 22.01 14.94
C LYS A 42 -6.04 20.99 15.24
N PRO A 43 -6.97 21.27 16.17
CA PRO A 43 -8.14 20.43 16.35
C PRO A 43 -9.10 20.60 15.16
N ARG A 44 -9.92 19.57 14.93
CA ARG A 44 -11.02 19.64 13.95
C ARG A 44 -12.08 20.64 14.46
N LYS A 45 -12.52 21.53 13.58
CA LYS A 45 -13.69 22.40 13.83
C LYS A 45 -14.98 21.68 13.45
N ASP A 46 -16.10 22.19 13.93
CA ASP A 46 -17.42 21.74 13.48
C ASP A 46 -17.52 21.81 11.95
N GLY A 47 -18.07 20.76 11.34
CA GLY A 47 -18.10 20.54 9.90
C GLY A 47 -16.82 19.93 9.30
N GLN A 48 -15.77 19.68 10.09
CA GLN A 48 -14.54 18.99 9.65
C GLN A 48 -14.47 17.53 10.14
N ASP A 49 -15.63 16.89 10.31
CA ASP A 49 -15.77 15.53 10.86
C ASP A 49 -15.22 15.45 12.30
N THR A 50 -15.78 16.27 13.19
CA THR A 50 -15.49 16.13 14.62
C THR A 50 -15.97 14.77 15.13
N GLN A 51 -15.37 14.28 16.22
CA GLN A 51 -15.72 12.97 16.75
C GLN A 51 -17.21 12.87 17.11
N ASP A 52 -17.80 13.98 17.59
CA ASP A 52 -19.20 14.01 17.98
C ASP A 52 -20.15 14.05 16.77
N GLU A 53 -19.74 14.66 15.65
CA GLU A 53 -20.48 14.58 14.39
C GLU A 53 -20.43 13.17 13.82
N LEU A 54 -19.27 12.51 13.86
CA LEU A 54 -19.12 11.13 13.42
C LEU A 54 -20.01 10.16 14.21
N LYS A 55 -20.09 10.31 15.53
CA LYS A 55 -20.95 9.47 16.39
C LYS A 55 -22.44 9.68 16.11
N ARG A 56 -22.85 10.88 15.68
CA ARG A 56 -24.26 11.21 15.39
C ARG A 56 -24.71 10.75 14.00
N ARG A 57 -23.78 10.48 13.07
CA ARG A 57 -24.11 10.12 11.68
C ARG A 57 -24.17 8.61 11.51
N ASN A 58 -25.16 8.14 10.76
CA ASN A 58 -25.16 6.78 10.22
C ASN A 58 -24.23 6.73 9.00
N LEU A 59 -23.02 6.21 9.21
CA LEU A 59 -22.00 6.11 8.15
C LEU A 59 -22.38 5.09 7.07
N ARG A 60 -23.12 4.03 7.44
CA ARG A 60 -23.57 3.00 6.50
C ARG A 60 -24.52 3.57 5.45
N ASP A 61 -25.53 4.31 5.90
CA ASP A 61 -26.54 4.89 5.00
C ASP A 61 -25.91 5.91 4.05
N LYS A 62 -24.97 6.73 4.55
CA LYS A 62 -24.21 7.67 3.70
C LYS A 62 -23.31 7.00 2.67
N LEU A 63 -22.74 5.86 3.03
CA LEU A 63 -21.91 5.08 2.12
C LEU A 63 -22.78 4.47 1.02
N ASP A 64 -23.92 3.89 1.40
CA ASP A 64 -24.88 3.29 0.47
C ASP A 64 -25.41 4.33 -0.54
N GLU A 65 -25.74 5.54 -0.08
CA GLU A 65 -26.13 6.66 -0.93
C GLU A 65 -25.02 7.01 -1.95
N HIS A 66 -23.78 7.18 -1.48
CA HIS A 66 -22.65 7.50 -2.36
C HIS A 66 -22.31 6.36 -3.34
N ASP A 67 -22.37 5.11 -2.90
CA ASP A 67 -22.07 3.95 -3.75
C ASP A 67 -23.17 3.75 -4.80
N SER A 68 -24.44 4.02 -4.45
CA SER A 68 -25.56 3.97 -5.39
C SER A 68 -25.43 5.01 -6.53
N ASP A 69 -24.83 6.17 -6.26
CA ASP A 69 -24.52 7.17 -7.29
C ASP A 69 -23.36 6.75 -8.20
N VAL A 70 -22.47 5.86 -7.73
CA VAL A 70 -21.27 5.42 -8.46
C VAL A 70 -21.50 4.16 -9.28
N GLU A 71 -22.46 3.30 -8.91
CA GLU A 71 -22.74 2.01 -9.57
C GLU A 71 -23.20 2.14 -11.04
N VAL A 72 -23.52 3.34 -11.52
CA VAL A 72 -24.03 3.58 -12.89
C VAL A 72 -22.96 3.63 -13.99
N ASN A 73 -21.67 3.42 -13.67
CA ASN A 73 -20.60 3.29 -14.68
C ASN A 73 -20.16 1.83 -14.81
N SER A 74 -21.11 0.92 -15.07
CA SER A 74 -20.76 -0.38 -15.64
C SER A 74 -20.05 -0.13 -16.97
N VAL A 75 -18.74 -0.31 -16.97
CA VAL A 75 -17.95 -0.47 -18.19
C VAL A 75 -18.66 -1.56 -18.99
N ASP A 76 -19.10 -1.24 -20.21
CA ASP A 76 -19.49 -2.25 -21.19
C ASP A 76 -18.31 -3.24 -21.26
N ASP A 77 -18.46 -4.38 -20.60
CA ASP A 77 -17.56 -5.52 -20.76
C ASP A 77 -17.92 -6.07 -22.14
N ASP A 78 -17.35 -5.45 -23.19
CA ASP A 78 -17.52 -5.89 -24.56
C ASP A 78 -17.07 -7.36 -24.61
N GLU A 79 -18.01 -8.29 -24.75
CA GLU A 79 -17.80 -9.75 -24.70
C GLU A 79 -16.60 -10.19 -25.59
N ASP A 80 -16.33 -9.45 -26.66
CA ASP A 80 -15.22 -9.60 -27.60
C ASP A 80 -13.81 -9.58 -26.94
N ASP A 81 -13.58 -8.77 -25.90
CA ASP A 81 -12.26 -8.69 -25.23
C ASP A 81 -11.94 -9.94 -24.41
N THR A 82 -12.97 -10.53 -23.78
CA THR A 82 -12.83 -11.77 -23.01
C THR A 82 -12.60 -12.97 -23.93
N GLU A 83 -13.26 -12.99 -25.09
CA GLU A 83 -13.10 -14.04 -26.10
C GLU A 83 -11.71 -14.04 -26.72
N ALA A 84 -11.14 -12.86 -26.96
CA ALA A 84 -9.79 -12.70 -27.49
C ALA A 84 -8.74 -13.35 -26.57
N LEU A 85 -8.82 -13.11 -25.25
CA LEU A 85 -7.90 -13.70 -24.26
C LEU A 85 -8.02 -15.23 -24.18
N LEU A 86 -9.25 -15.77 -24.26
CA LEU A 86 -9.48 -17.21 -24.25
C LEU A 86 -8.93 -17.88 -25.52
N ALA A 87 -9.00 -17.21 -26.67
CA ALA A 87 -8.45 -17.69 -27.93
C ALA A 87 -6.91 -17.74 -27.90
N GLU A 88 -6.26 -16.70 -27.38
CA GLU A 88 -4.80 -16.66 -27.24
C GLU A 88 -4.29 -17.79 -26.33
N LEU A 89 -4.96 -18.04 -25.20
CA LEU A 89 -4.62 -19.15 -24.31
C LEU A 89 -4.74 -20.53 -24.98
N LYS A 90 -5.72 -20.71 -25.88
CA LYS A 90 -5.84 -21.95 -26.66
C LYS A 90 -4.68 -22.10 -27.64
N GLN A 91 -4.25 -21.02 -28.28
CA GLN A 91 -3.09 -21.03 -29.19
C GLN A 91 -1.79 -21.34 -28.44
N ILE A 92 -1.55 -20.70 -27.28
CA ILE A 92 -0.37 -20.96 -26.43
C ILE A 92 -0.36 -22.41 -25.93
N LYS A 93 -1.50 -22.94 -25.48
CA LYS A 93 -1.60 -24.34 -25.04
C LYS A 93 -1.32 -25.32 -26.17
N LYS A 94 -1.84 -25.04 -27.37
CA LYS A 94 -1.61 -25.86 -28.56
C LYS A 94 -0.13 -25.85 -28.95
N GLY A 95 0.48 -24.66 -29.08
CA GLY A 95 1.90 -24.53 -29.42
C GLY A 95 2.81 -25.21 -28.39
N ARG A 96 2.49 -25.11 -27.09
CA ARG A 96 3.27 -25.78 -26.04
C ARG A 96 3.08 -27.30 -26.03
N ALA A 97 1.93 -27.81 -26.44
CA ALA A 97 1.71 -29.24 -26.60
C ALA A 97 2.51 -29.78 -27.79
N GLU A 98 2.51 -29.04 -28.91
CA GLU A 98 3.29 -29.37 -30.10
C GLU A 98 4.81 -29.30 -29.83
N GLU A 99 5.28 -28.29 -29.10
CA GLU A 99 6.68 -28.17 -28.68
C GLU A 99 7.11 -29.34 -27.78
N LYS A 100 6.24 -29.77 -26.85
CA LYS A 100 6.51 -30.95 -26.00
C LYS A 100 6.61 -32.22 -26.83
N LEU A 101 5.70 -32.43 -27.77
CA LEU A 101 5.70 -33.60 -28.66
C LEU A 101 6.93 -33.60 -29.58
N HIS A 102 7.32 -32.44 -30.12
CA HIS A 102 8.54 -32.31 -30.93
C HIS A 102 9.82 -32.48 -30.10
N LYS A 103 9.80 -32.19 -28.79
CA LYS A 103 10.93 -32.39 -27.88
C LYS A 103 11.08 -33.84 -27.41
N GLU A 104 10.03 -34.66 -27.55
CA GLU A 104 10.03 -36.09 -27.17
C GLU A 104 10.33 -37.05 -28.35
N GLN A 105 10.50 -36.54 -29.59
CA GLN A 105 11.12 -37.27 -30.71
C GLN A 105 12.63 -37.06 -30.74
#